data_AF-A0A3D1QZQ7-F1
#
_entry.id   AF-A0A3D1QZQ7-F1
#
_cell.length_a   1.000
_cell.length_b   1.000
_cell.length_c   1.000
_cell.angle_alpha   90.00
_cell.angle_beta   90.00
_cell.angle_gamma   90.00
#
_symmetry.space_group_name_H-M   'P 1'
#
loop_
_entity.id
_entity.type
_entity.pdbx_description
1 polymer ?
#
loop_
_entity_poly.entity_id
_entity_poly.type
_entity_poly.pdbx_seq_one_letter_code
_entity_poly.pdbx_strand_id
1 'polypeptide(L)'
;SLVDNILAQRIQEPSEAERAAADDDLDRSWSAFRDFVASRARLPDSPKTRLAVEVQDSLFSEGLSFIQSPYREEWTQSRRRIVRIRNEKLDEKIREIGGEDFLTAVESAHDRFSRVLGITDVVAKPPDPVRVREPLDAL
;
A
#
# COMPACT_ATOMS: atom_id res chain seq x y z
N SER A 1 -2.74 -39.67 21.16
CA SER A 1 -3.65 -39.00 22.12
C SER A 1 -4.45 -37.93 21.40
N LEU A 2 -5.70 -37.62 21.80
CA LEU A 2 -6.44 -36.46 21.28
C LEU A 2 -5.65 -35.14 21.47
N VAL A 3 -4.74 -35.16 22.45
CA VAL A 3 -3.81 -34.08 22.80
C VAL A 3 -2.69 -33.90 21.76
N ASP A 4 -2.32 -34.96 21.01
CA ASP A 4 -1.31 -34.86 19.94
C ASP A 4 -1.88 -34.21 18.66
N ASN A 5 -3.22 -34.27 18.48
CA ASN A 5 -3.90 -33.69 17.33
C ASN A 5 -4.22 -32.20 17.50
N ILE A 6 -4.28 -31.71 18.75
CA ILE A 6 -4.52 -30.29 19.08
C ILE A 6 -3.22 -29.46 18.98
N LEU A 7 -2.05 -30.09 19.16
CA LEU A 7 -0.74 -29.44 18.97
C LEU A 7 -0.29 -29.40 17.50
N ALA A 8 -1.00 -30.07 16.59
CA ALA A 8 -0.70 -30.13 15.16
C ALA A 8 -1.31 -28.97 14.35
N GLN A 9 -2.08 -28.06 14.96
CA GLN A 9 -2.31 -26.72 14.40
C GLN A 9 -1.06 -25.86 14.59
N ARG A 10 0.07 -26.35 14.06
CA ARG A 10 1.20 -25.51 13.71
C ARG A 10 0.62 -24.52 12.70
N ILE A 11 0.67 -23.22 13.00
CA ILE A 11 0.46 -22.21 11.96
C ILE A 11 1.45 -22.58 10.86
N GLN A 12 0.95 -23.15 9.77
CA GLN A 12 1.79 -23.55 8.68
C GLN A 12 2.25 -22.25 8.05
N GLU A 13 3.57 -22.02 8.04
CA GLU A 13 4.16 -20.90 7.31
C GLU A 13 3.58 -20.88 5.89
N PRO A 14 3.15 -19.72 5.38
CA PRO A 14 2.63 -19.61 4.03
C PRO A 14 3.62 -20.18 3.03
N SER A 15 3.15 -21.09 2.20
CA SER A 15 3.91 -21.72 1.12
C SER A 15 4.34 -20.68 0.08
N GLU A 16 5.36 -21.01 -0.71
CA GLU A 16 5.79 -20.16 -1.82
C GLU A 16 4.65 -19.91 -2.82
N ALA A 17 3.79 -20.91 -3.06
CA ALA A 17 2.63 -20.75 -3.92
C ALA A 17 1.61 -19.75 -3.37
N GLU A 18 1.40 -19.71 -2.04
CA GLU A 18 0.53 -18.72 -1.41
C GLU A 18 1.12 -17.31 -1.47
N ARG A 19 2.45 -17.18 -1.31
CA ARG A 19 3.19 -15.91 -1.46
C ARG A 19 3.08 -15.39 -2.89
N ALA A 20 3.41 -16.22 -3.87
CA ALA A 20 3.30 -15.89 -5.29
C ALA A 20 1.85 -15.52 -5.68
N ALA A 21 0.84 -16.22 -5.16
CA ALA A 21 -0.55 -15.87 -5.43
C ALA A 21 -0.98 -14.52 -4.82
N ALA A 22 -0.36 -14.08 -3.72
CA ALA A 22 -0.64 -12.78 -3.09
C ALA A 22 0.09 -11.62 -3.76
N ASP A 23 1.33 -11.87 -4.18
CA ASP A 23 2.12 -11.02 -5.06
C ASP A 23 1.37 -10.72 -6.37
N ASP A 24 0.96 -11.78 -7.08
CA ASP A 24 0.16 -11.71 -8.31
C ASP A 24 -1.12 -10.85 -8.18
N ASP A 25 -1.82 -10.94 -7.06
CA ASP A 25 -3.03 -10.14 -6.80
C ASP A 25 -2.69 -8.65 -6.60
N LEU A 26 -1.57 -8.38 -5.94
CA LEU A 26 -1.08 -7.02 -5.71
C LEU A 26 -0.63 -6.37 -7.02
N ASP A 27 0.15 -7.09 -7.82
CA ASP A 27 0.60 -6.71 -9.16
C ASP A 27 -0.57 -6.34 -10.08
N ARG A 28 -1.57 -7.22 -10.14
CA ARG A 28 -2.79 -6.99 -10.94
C ARG A 28 -3.55 -5.77 -10.47
N SER A 29 -3.71 -5.60 -9.16
CA SER A 29 -4.46 -4.49 -8.58
C SER A 29 -3.78 -3.13 -8.88
N TRP A 30 -2.46 -3.05 -8.70
CA TRP A 30 -1.70 -1.84 -9.03
C TRP A 30 -1.68 -1.54 -10.53
N SER A 31 -1.55 -2.57 -11.37
CA SER A 31 -1.59 -2.43 -12.83
C SER A 31 -2.93 -1.89 -13.30
N ALA A 32 -4.03 -2.49 -12.83
CA ALA A 32 -5.39 -2.03 -13.16
C ALA A 32 -5.64 -0.60 -12.69
N PHE A 33 -5.19 -0.25 -11.48
CA PHE A 33 -5.36 1.10 -10.95
C PHE A 33 -4.58 2.14 -11.78
N ARG A 34 -3.33 1.83 -12.14
CA ARG A 34 -2.52 2.67 -13.03
C ARG A 34 -3.19 2.84 -14.39
N ASP A 35 -3.73 1.78 -14.98
CA ASP A 35 -4.36 1.84 -16.30
C ASP A 35 -5.63 2.68 -16.29
N PHE A 36 -6.43 2.57 -15.23
CA PHE A 36 -7.58 3.44 -15.01
C PHE A 36 -7.17 4.92 -14.93
N VAL A 37 -6.21 5.25 -14.04
CA VAL A 37 -5.74 6.63 -13.85
C VAL A 37 -5.17 7.19 -15.15
N ALA A 38 -4.30 6.42 -15.83
CA ALA A 38 -3.68 6.84 -17.09
C ALA A 38 -4.69 7.00 -18.24
N SER A 39 -5.74 6.18 -18.27
CA SER A 39 -6.82 6.33 -19.25
C SER A 39 -7.66 7.57 -18.96
N ARG A 40 -7.93 7.85 -17.68
CA ARG A 40 -8.69 9.03 -17.26
C ARG A 40 -7.93 10.34 -17.49
N ALA A 41 -6.62 10.35 -17.28
CA ALA A 41 -5.74 11.50 -17.51
C ALA A 41 -5.59 11.85 -19.01
N ARG A 42 -5.88 10.92 -19.92
CA ARG A 42 -5.78 11.13 -21.39
C ARG A 42 -7.07 11.63 -22.05
N LEU A 43 -8.17 11.74 -21.30
CA LEU A 43 -9.41 12.33 -21.82
C LEU A 43 -9.24 13.83 -22.14
N PRO A 44 -10.13 14.43 -22.95
CA PRO A 44 -10.17 15.88 -23.12
C PRO A 44 -10.19 16.63 -21.77
N ASP A 45 -9.72 17.88 -21.77
CA ASP A 45 -9.60 18.65 -20.53
C ASP A 45 -10.95 18.77 -19.80
N SER A 46 -10.91 18.46 -18.51
CA SER A 46 -12.02 18.55 -17.58
C SER A 46 -11.46 18.60 -16.16
N PRO A 47 -12.23 19.04 -15.15
CA PRO A 47 -11.80 18.96 -13.75
C PRO A 47 -11.32 17.56 -13.37
N LYS A 48 -12.06 16.52 -13.79
CA LYS A 48 -11.72 15.11 -13.54
C LYS A 48 -10.45 14.64 -14.26
N THR A 49 -10.17 15.18 -15.44
CA THR A 49 -8.92 14.88 -16.17
C THR A 49 -7.72 15.45 -15.43
N ARG A 50 -7.80 16.70 -14.95
CA ARG A 50 -6.72 17.33 -14.17
C ARG A 50 -6.46 16.61 -12.85
N LEU A 51 -7.51 16.22 -12.13
CA LEU A 51 -7.37 15.38 -10.93
C LEU A 51 -6.68 14.05 -11.22
N ALA A 52 -7.01 13.41 -12.35
CA ALA A 52 -6.33 12.17 -12.74
C ALA A 52 -4.86 12.37 -13.10
N VAL A 53 -4.49 13.50 -13.72
CA VAL A 53 -3.08 13.88 -13.95
C VAL A 53 -2.35 14.04 -12.61
N GLU A 54 -2.94 14.74 -11.64
CA GLU A 54 -2.34 14.90 -10.31
C GLU A 54 -2.13 13.55 -9.60
N VAL A 55 -3.12 12.65 -9.67
CA VAL A 55 -2.99 11.29 -9.12
C VAL A 55 -1.91 10.50 -9.87
N GLN A 56 -1.84 10.63 -11.20
CA GLN A 56 -0.84 9.95 -12.02
C GLN A 56 0.57 10.38 -11.65
N ASP A 57 0.82 11.67 -11.54
CA ASP A 57 2.14 12.23 -11.25
C ASP A 57 2.59 11.88 -9.83
N SER A 58 1.67 11.89 -8.85
CA SER A 58 1.99 11.59 -7.46
C SER A 58 2.29 10.10 -7.20
N LEU A 59 1.58 9.18 -7.87
CA LEU A 59 1.67 7.74 -7.60
C LEU A 59 2.51 6.95 -8.61
N PHE A 60 2.56 7.40 -9.86
CA PHE A 60 3.04 6.61 -11.00
C PHE A 60 4.09 7.33 -11.85
N SER A 61 4.72 8.40 -11.34
CA SER A 61 5.84 9.09 -12.01
C SER A 61 7.03 8.17 -12.30
N GLU A 62 7.28 7.19 -11.43
CA GLU A 62 8.31 6.15 -11.61
C GLU A 62 7.77 4.88 -12.30
N GLY A 63 6.50 4.89 -12.72
CA GLY A 63 5.82 3.72 -13.29
C GLY A 63 5.52 2.63 -12.27
N LEU A 64 5.53 1.38 -12.76
CA LEU A 64 5.16 0.17 -12.00
C LEU A 64 6.35 -0.77 -11.75
N SER A 65 7.60 -0.32 -11.90
CA SER A 65 8.78 -1.20 -11.71
C SER A 65 8.84 -1.84 -10.31
N PHE A 66 8.21 -1.22 -9.31
CA PHE A 66 8.18 -1.76 -7.95
C PHE A 66 7.45 -3.10 -7.84
N ILE A 67 6.46 -3.39 -8.70
CA ILE A 67 5.71 -4.66 -8.68
C ILE A 67 6.59 -5.85 -9.10
N GLN A 68 7.74 -5.58 -9.72
CA GLN A 68 8.73 -6.60 -10.11
C GLN A 68 9.86 -6.76 -9.07
N SER A 69 9.75 -6.08 -7.92
CA SER A 69 10.77 -6.11 -6.88
C SER A 69 10.66 -7.37 -6.02
N PRO A 70 11.71 -7.76 -5.27
CA PRO A 70 11.57 -8.78 -4.25
C PRO A 70 10.46 -8.43 -3.25
N TYR A 71 9.70 -9.42 -2.78
CA TYR A 71 8.47 -9.25 -1.98
C TYR A 71 8.53 -8.18 -0.87
N ARG A 72 9.62 -8.12 -0.10
CA ARG A 72 9.76 -7.12 0.97
C ARG A 72 9.89 -5.69 0.44
N GLU A 73 10.59 -5.52 -0.68
CA GLU A 73 10.76 -4.21 -1.31
C GLU A 73 9.46 -3.78 -1.99
N GLU A 74 8.82 -4.68 -2.73
CA GLU A 74 7.51 -4.42 -3.33
C GLU A 74 6.48 -4.03 -2.25
N TRP A 75 6.38 -4.81 -1.16
CA TRP A 75 5.52 -4.49 -0.03
C TRP A 75 5.78 -3.08 0.52
N THR A 76 7.05 -2.72 0.69
CA THR A 76 7.45 -1.40 1.19
C THR A 76 7.02 -0.28 0.26
N GLN A 77 7.19 -0.48 -1.06
CA GLN A 77 6.82 0.50 -2.08
C GLN A 77 5.30 0.65 -2.24
N SER A 78 4.58 -0.46 -2.16
CA SER A 78 3.11 -0.50 -2.12
C SER A 78 2.58 0.25 -0.90
N ARG A 79 3.13 -0.03 0.29
CA ARG A 79 2.79 0.66 1.53
C ARG A 79 3.06 2.16 1.46
N ARG A 80 4.22 2.57 0.93
CA ARG A 80 4.57 4.00 0.75
C ARG A 80 3.53 4.73 -0.11
N ARG A 81 3.06 4.11 -1.19
CA ARG A 81 2.02 4.69 -2.06
C ARG A 81 0.67 4.77 -1.36
N ILE A 82 0.25 3.74 -0.62
CA ILE A 82 -1.00 3.77 0.18
C ILE A 82 -0.94 4.88 1.25
N VAL A 83 0.19 5.02 1.95
CA VAL A 83 0.40 6.09 2.94
C VAL A 83 0.38 7.47 2.26
N ARG A 84 1.01 7.60 1.09
CA ARG A 84 0.97 8.83 0.29
C ARG A 84 -0.46 9.22 -0.09
N ILE A 85 -1.27 8.27 -0.54
CA ILE A 85 -2.68 8.50 -0.89
C ILE A 85 -3.43 9.17 0.27
N ARG A 86 -3.24 8.66 1.49
CA ARG A 86 -3.88 9.19 2.71
C ARG A 86 -3.33 10.55 3.11
N ASN A 87 -2.00 10.70 3.11
CA ASN A 87 -1.35 11.93 3.56
C ASN A 87 -1.59 13.12 2.62
N GLU A 88 -1.67 12.87 1.32
CA GLU A 88 -1.88 13.89 0.28
C GLU A 88 -3.35 14.06 -0.11
N LYS A 89 -4.28 13.39 0.60
CA LYS A 89 -5.73 13.38 0.32
C LYS A 89 -6.08 13.01 -1.12
N LEU A 90 -5.32 12.08 -1.69
CA LEU A 90 -5.58 11.60 -3.05
C LEU A 90 -6.79 10.69 -3.09
N ASP A 91 -7.19 10.09 -1.96
CA ASP A 91 -8.39 9.27 -1.83
C ASP A 91 -9.66 10.03 -2.24
N GLU A 92 -9.80 11.30 -1.84
CA GLU A 92 -10.89 12.17 -2.27
C GLU A 92 -10.89 12.37 -3.79
N LYS A 93 -9.72 12.64 -4.37
CA LYS A 93 -9.54 12.83 -5.82
C LYS A 93 -9.81 11.54 -6.60
N ILE A 94 -9.31 10.42 -6.09
CA ILE A 94 -9.51 9.08 -6.65
C ILE A 94 -11.00 8.76 -6.70
N ARG A 95 -11.75 9.03 -5.62
CA ARG A 95 -13.20 8.88 -5.61
C ARG A 95 -13.89 9.77 -6.64
N GLU A 96 -13.49 11.04 -6.73
CA GLU A 96 -14.08 11.99 -7.69
C GLU A 96 -13.87 11.56 -9.15
N ILE A 97 -12.72 10.97 -9.47
CA ILE A 97 -12.46 10.42 -10.80
C ILE A 97 -13.14 9.06 -11.03
N GLY A 98 -13.71 8.43 -10.01
CA GLY A 98 -14.41 7.13 -10.10
C GLY A 98 -13.49 5.92 -9.92
N GLY A 99 -12.38 6.09 -9.20
CA GLY A 99 -11.36 5.06 -8.96
C GLY A 99 -11.48 4.34 -7.62
N GLU A 100 -12.59 4.50 -6.89
CA GLU A 100 -12.75 3.97 -5.52
C GLU A 100 -12.62 2.44 -5.47
N ASP A 101 -13.21 1.72 -6.44
CA ASP A 101 -13.09 0.26 -6.52
C ASP A 101 -11.64 -0.20 -6.77
N PHE A 102 -10.87 0.55 -7.55
CA PHE A 102 -9.46 0.25 -7.82
C PHE A 102 -8.59 0.46 -6.58
N LEU A 103 -8.81 1.55 -5.84
CA LEU A 103 -8.12 1.81 -4.58
C LEU A 103 -8.45 0.73 -3.54
N THR A 104 -9.73 0.36 -3.43
CA THR A 104 -10.18 -0.70 -2.51
C THR A 104 -9.54 -2.05 -2.85
N ALA A 105 -9.41 -2.38 -4.14
CA ALA A 105 -8.72 -3.59 -4.59
C ALA A 105 -7.23 -3.58 -4.21
N VAL A 106 -6.53 -2.46 -4.42
CA VAL A 106 -5.12 -2.29 -4.02
C VAL A 106 -4.94 -2.44 -2.50
N GLU A 107 -5.77 -1.79 -1.70
CA GLU A 107 -5.68 -1.90 -0.23
C GLU A 107 -5.95 -3.33 0.24
N SER A 108 -6.96 -3.99 -0.33
CA SER A 108 -7.30 -5.39 -0.01
C SER A 108 -6.18 -6.37 -0.39
N ALA A 109 -5.58 -6.18 -1.57
CA ALA A 109 -4.46 -7.00 -2.03
C ALA A 109 -3.20 -6.77 -1.18
N HIS A 110 -2.89 -5.52 -0.83
CA HIS A 110 -1.77 -5.19 0.05
C HIS A 110 -1.93 -5.80 1.44
N ASP A 111 -3.14 -5.77 2.00
CA ASP A 111 -3.45 -6.38 3.28
C ASP A 111 -3.30 -7.92 3.22
N ARG A 112 -3.73 -8.54 2.12
CA ARG A 112 -3.52 -9.98 1.90
C ARG A 112 -2.04 -10.32 1.80
N PHE A 113 -1.28 -9.53 1.05
CA PHE A 113 0.16 -9.71 0.88
C PHE A 113 0.91 -9.55 2.21
N SER A 114 0.58 -8.52 3.00
CA SER A 114 1.09 -8.30 4.36
C SER A 114 0.92 -9.54 5.24
N ARG A 115 -0.30 -10.10 5.28
CA ARG A 115 -0.61 -11.31 6.07
C ARG A 115 0.21 -12.52 5.62
N VAL A 116 0.30 -12.75 4.31
CA VAL A 116 1.03 -13.89 3.73
C VAL A 116 2.54 -13.76 3.91
N LEU A 117 3.08 -12.54 3.91
CA LEU A 117 4.49 -12.31 4.22
C LEU A 117 4.81 -12.32 5.71
N GLY A 118 3.80 -12.39 6.59
CA GLY A 118 3.98 -12.22 8.03
C GLY A 118 4.40 -10.81 8.44
N ILE A 119 4.21 -9.82 7.56
CA ILE A 119 4.47 -8.42 7.86
C ILE A 119 3.20 -7.84 8.48
N THR A 120 3.19 -7.73 9.80
CA THR A 120 2.11 -7.01 10.50
C THR A 120 2.55 -5.56 10.67
N ASP A 121 1.78 -4.64 10.10
CA ASP A 121 1.94 -3.23 10.38
C ASP A 121 1.60 -2.96 11.85
N VAL A 122 2.61 -3.00 12.72
CA VAL A 122 2.53 -2.23 13.94
C VAL A 122 2.57 -0.78 13.47
N VAL A 123 1.41 -0.13 13.41
CA VAL A 123 1.32 1.33 13.21
C VAL A 123 2.15 1.95 14.32
N ALA A 124 3.39 2.33 14.02
CA ALA A 124 4.25 3.01 14.96
C ALA A 124 3.60 4.36 15.25
N LYS A 125 3.03 4.51 16.45
CA LYS A 125 2.66 5.82 16.99
C LYS A 125 3.90 6.72 16.82
N PRO A 126 3.78 7.92 16.24
CA PRO A 126 4.92 8.83 16.17
C PRO A 126 5.49 9.00 17.58
N PRO A 127 6.82 8.94 17.77
CA PRO A 127 7.41 9.13 19.08
C PRO A 127 6.96 10.48 19.63
N ASP A 128 6.54 10.50 20.90
CA ASP A 128 6.22 11.75 21.57
C ASP A 128 7.43 12.69 21.43
N PRO A 129 7.23 13.97 21.06
CA PRO A 129 8.34 14.88 20.82
C PRO A 129 9.20 14.94 22.09
N VAL A 130 10.48 14.63 21.93
CA VAL A 130 11.49 14.76 22.97
C VAL A 130 11.47 16.22 23.42
N ARG A 131 10.91 16.49 24.60
CA ARG A 131 11.07 17.78 25.27
C ARG A 131 12.53 17.88 25.70
N VAL A 132 13.34 18.52 24.87
CA VAL A 132 14.66 19.01 25.27
C VAL A 132 14.44 19.91 26.47
N ARG A 133 14.94 19.52 27.64
CA ARG A 133 15.00 20.40 28.80
C ARG A 133 16.10 21.43 28.50
N GLU A 134 15.72 22.71 28.50
CA GLU A 134 16.67 23.82 28.47
C GLU A 134 17.71 23.65 29.59
N PRO A 135 19.00 23.95 29.34
CA PRO A 135 19.98 24.01 30.41
C PRO A 135 19.60 25.18 31.32
N LEU A 136 19.36 24.89 32.60
CA LEU A 136 19.33 25.90 33.64
C LEU A 136 20.72 26.53 33.70
N ASP A 137 20.78 27.82 33.38
CA ASP A 137 21.90 28.69 33.72
C ASP A 137 22.27 28.45 35.20
N ALA A 138 23.47 27.92 35.41
CA ALA A 138 24.06 27.80 36.73
C ALA A 138 25.53 28.20 36.65
N LEU A 139 25.75 29.44 37.10
CA LEU A 139 26.95 30.05 37.70
C LEU A 139 28.00 30.64 36.74
#